data_AF-A0A1F3EWU2-F1
#
_entry.id   AF-A0A1F3EWU2-F1
#
_cell.length_a   1.000
_cell.length_b   1.000
_cell.length_c   1.000
_cell.angle_alpha   90.00
_cell.angle_beta   90.00
_cell.angle_gamma   90.00
#
_symmetry.space_group_name_H-M   'P 1'
#
loop_
_entity.id
_entity.type
_entity.pdbx_description
1 polymer ?
#
loop_
_entity_poly.entity_id
_entity_poly.type
_entity_poly.pdbx_seq_one_letter_code
_entity_poly.pdbx_strand_id
1 'polypeptide(L)'
;MNNPDTAAPHGFYERYLTFSDSQIKEILRNHKNYQEAAVNAAVKIAIERQLIHSEQDLLAPEYQYQPAFSRTIFPVITDEYQHKKLVASIFRILFLLAIVPIVFGALKFSEGQLDMSYLGFGSGFLWAFLTFLLQKTGKVAFLFFMIFLVVSVFFGFGYRLILQEIFLAFDVLILIVGTLLPLYFLFYLKKLQSKP
;
A
#
# COMPACT_ATOMS: atom_id res chain seq x y z
N MET A 1 7.22 34.85 -36.98
CA MET A 1 6.71 33.50 -37.31
C MET A 1 7.71 32.50 -36.76
N ASN A 2 7.49 32.03 -35.54
CA ASN A 2 8.33 31.01 -34.91
C ASN A 2 7.72 29.64 -35.26
N ASN A 3 8.51 28.79 -35.89
CA ASN A 3 8.15 27.41 -36.20
C ASN A 3 8.29 26.57 -34.91
N PRO A 4 7.20 26.00 -34.36
CA PRO A 4 7.25 25.21 -33.12
C PRO A 4 7.64 23.74 -33.34
N ASP A 5 7.94 23.34 -34.58
CA ASP A 5 8.30 21.95 -34.87
C ASP A 5 9.74 21.61 -34.48
N THR A 6 9.88 20.40 -33.93
CA THR A 6 11.11 19.62 -33.68
C THR A 6 11.86 19.86 -32.37
N ALA A 7 11.24 19.48 -31.25
CA ALA A 7 11.99 18.88 -30.16
C ALA A 7 11.11 17.89 -29.37
N ALA A 8 10.66 16.82 -30.02
CA ALA A 8 10.37 15.62 -29.24
C ALA A 8 11.71 15.20 -28.59
N PRO A 9 11.81 15.09 -27.26
CA PRO A 9 13.02 14.60 -26.64
C PRO A 9 13.22 13.18 -27.14
N HIS A 10 14.25 12.99 -27.95
CA HIS A 10 14.52 11.80 -28.77
C HIS A 10 14.29 10.46 -28.04
N GLY A 11 14.52 10.42 -26.72
CA GLY A 11 14.36 9.21 -25.92
C GLY A 11 12.95 8.61 -25.82
N PHE A 12 11.86 9.39 -25.93
CA PHE A 12 10.51 8.81 -25.83
C PHE A 12 10.05 8.15 -27.13
N TYR A 13 10.31 8.78 -28.28
CA TYR A 13 9.92 8.26 -29.58
C TYR A 13 10.64 6.94 -29.88
N GLU A 14 11.95 6.89 -29.68
CA GLU A 14 12.78 5.69 -29.87
C GLU A 14 12.33 4.53 -28.96
N ARG A 15 11.98 4.84 -27.71
CA ARG A 15 11.47 3.85 -26.76
C ARG A 15 10.13 3.29 -27.21
N TYR A 16 9.22 4.14 -27.68
CA TYR A 16 7.86 3.76 -28.05
C TYR A 16 7.77 3.04 -29.41
N LEU A 17 8.80 3.12 -30.26
CA LEU A 17 8.86 2.31 -31.49
C LEU A 17 8.80 0.80 -31.20
N THR A 18 9.29 0.36 -30.05
CA THR A 18 9.24 -1.05 -29.63
C THR A 18 7.91 -1.47 -29.01
N PHE A 19 7.01 -0.52 -28.73
CA PHE A 19 5.75 -0.82 -28.04
C PHE A 19 4.74 -1.42 -29.00
N SER A 20 3.88 -2.30 -28.49
CA SER A 20 2.73 -2.83 -29.23
C SER A 20 1.64 -1.77 -29.39
N ASP A 21 0.75 -1.97 -30.35
CA ASP A 21 -0.36 -1.03 -30.60
C ASP A 21 -1.29 -0.88 -29.39
N SER A 22 -1.46 -1.96 -28.61
CA SER A 22 -2.19 -1.92 -27.35
C SER A 22 -1.54 -0.99 -26.31
N GLN A 23 -0.21 -1.02 -26.20
CA GLN A 23 0.56 -0.16 -25.29
C GLN A 23 0.48 1.31 -25.74
N ILE A 24 0.58 1.58 -27.05
CA ILE A 24 0.41 2.94 -27.58
C ILE A 24 -1.01 3.46 -27.29
N LYS A 25 -2.05 2.67 -27.55
CA LYS A 25 -3.44 3.04 -27.22
C LYS A 25 -3.65 3.30 -25.73
N GLU A 26 -2.99 2.55 -24.85
CA GLU A 26 -3.05 2.77 -23.40
C GLU A 26 -2.43 4.12 -22.99
N ILE A 27 -1.31 4.50 -23.59
CA ILE A 27 -0.68 5.81 -23.37
C ILE A 27 -1.62 6.93 -23.84
N LEU A 28 -2.21 6.79 -25.03
CA LEU A 28 -3.15 7.77 -25.57
C LEU A 28 -4.42 7.91 -24.70
N ARG A 29 -4.96 6.81 -24.19
CA ARG A 29 -6.12 6.82 -23.28
C ARG A 29 -5.82 7.50 -21.94
N ASN A 30 -4.55 7.46 -21.51
CA ASN A 30 -4.08 8.05 -20.27
C ASN A 30 -3.28 9.35 -20.49
N HIS A 31 -3.39 10.00 -21.65
CA HIS A 31 -2.52 11.11 -22.06
C HIS A 31 -2.40 12.24 -21.01
N LYS A 32 -3.45 12.50 -20.22
CA LYS A 32 -3.45 13.50 -19.13
C LYS A 32 -2.47 13.20 -17.98
N ASN A 33 -2.04 11.95 -17.83
CA ASN A 33 -1.12 11.51 -16.77
C ASN A 33 0.34 11.41 -17.24
N TYR A 34 0.61 11.69 -18.52
CA TYR A 34 1.95 11.62 -19.10
C TYR A 34 2.52 13.01 -19.31
N GLN A 35 3.85 13.07 -19.41
CA GLN A 35 4.53 14.28 -19.87
C GLN A 35 4.10 14.58 -21.31
N GLU A 36 3.88 15.85 -21.63
CA GLU A 36 3.46 16.31 -22.97
C GLU A 36 4.36 15.76 -24.08
N ALA A 37 5.67 15.75 -23.83
CA ALA A 37 6.65 15.21 -24.76
C ALA A 37 6.48 13.70 -25.06
N ALA A 38 6.04 12.92 -24.07
CA ALA A 38 5.74 11.51 -24.22
C ALA A 38 4.41 11.29 -24.96
N VAL A 39 3.42 12.14 -24.69
CA VAL A 39 2.13 12.13 -25.41
C VAL A 39 2.36 12.43 -26.89
N ASN A 40 3.13 13.47 -27.21
CA ASN A 40 3.43 13.87 -28.60
C ASN A 40 4.16 12.75 -29.36
N ALA A 41 5.10 12.07 -28.71
CA ALA A 41 5.77 10.89 -29.28
C ALA A 41 4.78 9.74 -29.56
N ALA A 42 3.87 9.45 -28.62
CA ALA A 42 2.86 8.42 -28.78
C ALA A 42 1.84 8.76 -29.88
N VAL A 43 1.39 10.03 -29.97
CA VAL A 43 0.48 10.53 -31.01
C VAL A 43 1.11 10.36 -32.39
N LYS A 44 2.38 10.77 -32.54
CA LYS A 44 3.11 10.63 -33.80
C LYS A 44 3.18 9.17 -34.25
N ILE A 45 3.56 8.26 -33.36
CA ILE A 45 3.63 6.81 -33.66
C ILE A 45 2.23 6.26 -33.97
N ALA A 46 1.20 6.71 -33.26
CA ALA A 46 -0.16 6.26 -33.49
C ALA A 46 -0.70 6.70 -34.85
N ILE A 47 -0.36 7.91 -35.32
CA ILE A 47 -0.68 8.38 -36.68
C ILE A 47 0.09 7.57 -37.73
N GLU A 48 1.40 7.37 -37.53
CA GLU A 48 2.26 6.58 -38.43
C GLU A 48 1.77 5.14 -38.59
N ARG A 49 1.22 4.56 -37.51
CA ARG A 49 0.65 3.21 -37.48
C ARG A 49 -0.86 3.15 -37.78
N GLN A 50 -1.47 4.27 -38.14
CA GLN A 50 -2.91 4.36 -38.45
C GLN A 50 -3.83 3.91 -37.31
N LEU A 51 -3.37 4.05 -36.05
CA LEU A 51 -4.17 3.77 -34.86
C LEU A 51 -5.15 4.91 -34.55
N ILE A 52 -4.79 6.14 -34.93
CA ILE A 52 -5.61 7.36 -34.95
C ILE A 52 -5.31 8.12 -36.24
N HIS A 53 -6.25 8.93 -36.71
CA HIS A 53 -6.10 9.73 -37.93
C HIS A 53 -5.52 11.12 -37.63
N SER A 54 -5.85 11.67 -36.47
CA SER A 54 -5.45 13.00 -36.06
C SER A 54 -5.35 13.10 -34.55
N GLU A 55 -4.68 14.14 -34.05
CA GLU A 55 -4.67 14.45 -32.62
C GLU A 55 -6.09 14.73 -32.08
N GLN A 56 -7.01 15.21 -32.94
CA GLN A 56 -8.41 15.48 -32.55
C GLN A 56 -9.15 14.20 -32.17
N ASP A 57 -8.70 13.04 -32.64
CA ASP A 57 -9.26 11.74 -32.27
C ASP A 57 -9.12 11.47 -30.77
N LEU A 58 -8.16 12.11 -30.08
CA LEU A 58 -8.01 12.02 -28.62
C LEU A 58 -9.19 12.61 -27.84
N LEU A 59 -10.04 13.40 -28.50
CA LEU A 59 -11.28 13.92 -27.92
C LEU A 59 -12.39 12.87 -27.91
N ALA A 60 -12.24 11.76 -28.64
CA ALA A 60 -13.23 10.70 -28.68
C ALA A 60 -13.39 10.03 -27.30
N PRO A 61 -14.60 9.56 -26.94
CA PRO A 61 -14.89 8.99 -25.62
C PRO A 61 -13.96 7.83 -25.21
N GLU A 62 -13.39 7.12 -26.18
CA GLU A 62 -12.46 6.01 -25.96
C GLU A 62 -11.07 6.44 -25.46
N TYR A 63 -10.65 7.67 -25.76
CA TYR A 63 -9.39 8.28 -25.30
C TYR A 63 -9.60 9.30 -24.17
N GLN A 64 -10.86 9.63 -23.88
CA GLN A 64 -11.19 10.42 -22.70
C GLN A 64 -10.94 9.58 -21.44
N TYR A 65 -9.96 10.04 -20.67
CA TYR A 65 -9.55 9.50 -19.38
C TYR A 65 -10.75 9.00 -18.56
N GLN A 66 -10.88 7.69 -18.45
CA GLN A 66 -11.69 7.09 -17.40
C GLN A 66 -10.83 7.08 -16.15
N PRO A 67 -11.14 7.86 -15.11
CA PRO A 67 -10.38 7.79 -13.88
C PRO A 67 -10.43 6.35 -13.36
N ALA A 68 -9.28 5.67 -13.41
CA ALA A 68 -9.05 4.43 -12.66
C ALA A 68 -8.98 4.68 -11.14
N PHE A 69 -9.49 5.84 -10.68
CA PHE A 69 -9.72 6.12 -9.28
C PHE A 69 -10.93 5.33 -8.80
N SER A 70 -10.72 4.03 -8.60
CA SER A 70 -11.51 3.34 -7.59
C SER A 70 -11.24 4.07 -6.27
N ARG A 71 -12.27 4.69 -5.68
CA ARG A 71 -12.22 5.23 -4.31
C ARG A 71 -11.99 4.08 -3.35
N THR A 72 -10.75 3.61 -3.25
CA THR A 72 -10.38 2.52 -2.37
C THR A 72 -9.24 2.98 -1.49
N ILE A 73 -9.36 2.71 -0.19
CA ILE A 73 -8.37 3.04 0.85
C ILE A 73 -7.09 2.19 0.67
N PHE A 74 -7.09 1.27 -0.30
CA PHE A 74 -6.04 0.30 -0.54
C PHE A 74 -5.54 0.45 -1.97
N PRO A 75 -4.22 0.51 -2.19
CA PRO A 75 -3.63 0.54 -3.52
C PRO A 75 -4.17 -0.60 -4.39
N VAL A 76 -4.52 -0.28 -5.64
CA VAL A 76 -4.81 -1.29 -6.66
C VAL A 76 -3.48 -1.71 -7.25
N ILE A 77 -3.21 -3.01 -7.19
CA ILE A 77 -2.00 -3.60 -7.75
C ILE A 77 -2.42 -4.39 -8.99
N THR A 78 -1.82 -4.08 -10.13
CA THR A 78 -2.03 -4.78 -11.40
C THR A 78 -0.89 -5.74 -11.73
N ASP A 79 0.29 -5.55 -11.13
CA ASP A 79 1.50 -6.33 -11.38
C ASP A 79 1.77 -7.36 -10.26
N GLU A 80 1.99 -8.63 -10.62
CA GLU A 80 2.28 -9.73 -9.71
C GLU A 80 3.60 -9.50 -8.93
N TYR A 81 4.59 -8.89 -9.58
CA TYR A 81 5.86 -8.59 -8.92
C TYR A 81 5.67 -7.55 -7.81
N GLN A 82 4.90 -6.50 -8.08
CA GLN A 82 4.54 -5.51 -7.07
C GLN A 82 3.71 -6.11 -5.93
N HIS A 83 2.80 -7.05 -6.24
CA HIS A 83 2.01 -7.76 -5.23
C HIS A 83 2.91 -8.52 -4.24
N LYS A 84 3.81 -9.37 -4.75
CA LYS A 84 4.75 -10.13 -3.91
C LYS A 84 5.63 -9.22 -3.05
N LYS A 85 6.15 -8.14 -3.64
CA LYS A 85 6.98 -7.15 -2.94
C LYS A 85 6.21 -6.48 -1.80
N LEU A 86 4.95 -6.11 -2.04
CA LEU A 86 4.12 -5.44 -1.06
C LEU A 86 3.71 -6.37 0.08
N VAL A 87 3.30 -7.60 -0.23
CA VAL A 87 3.00 -8.62 0.78
C VAL A 87 4.21 -8.86 1.69
N ALA A 88 5.41 -9.01 1.11
CA ALA A 88 6.64 -9.15 1.88
C ALA A 88 6.93 -7.92 2.77
N SER A 89 6.67 -6.71 2.27
CA SER A 89 6.80 -5.48 3.05
C SER A 89 5.84 -5.43 4.24
N ILE A 90 4.57 -5.81 4.03
CA ILE A 90 3.57 -5.87 5.10
C ILE A 90 4.01 -6.83 6.20
N PHE A 91 4.48 -8.03 5.84
CA PHE A 91 4.98 -8.99 6.84
C PHE A 91 6.18 -8.45 7.62
N ARG A 92 7.13 -7.76 6.98
CA ARG A 92 8.25 -7.11 7.69
C ARG A 92 7.76 -6.12 8.74
N ILE A 93 6.77 -5.30 8.39
CA ILE A 93 6.19 -4.33 9.33
C ILE A 93 5.48 -5.04 10.48
N LEU A 94 4.71 -6.10 10.21
CA LEU A 94 4.07 -6.90 11.25
C LEU A 94 5.10 -7.53 12.22
N PHE A 95 6.25 -7.99 11.71
CA PHE A 95 7.35 -8.45 12.57
C PHE A 95 7.98 -7.32 13.38
N LEU A 96 8.18 -6.13 12.79
CA LEU A 96 8.71 -4.97 13.51
C LEU A 96 7.78 -4.55 14.66
N LEU A 97 6.46 -4.67 14.48
CA LEU A 97 5.50 -4.39 15.56
C LEU A 97 5.67 -5.32 16.78
N ALA A 98 6.20 -6.54 16.60
CA ALA A 98 6.52 -7.42 17.73
C ALA A 98 7.63 -6.87 18.64
N ILE A 99 8.50 -6.01 18.12
CA ILE A 99 9.65 -5.47 18.86
C ILE A 99 9.17 -4.53 19.97
N VAL A 100 8.09 -3.77 19.74
CA VAL A 100 7.55 -2.79 20.70
C VAL A 100 7.24 -3.42 22.07
N PRO A 101 6.40 -4.47 22.16
CA PRO A 101 6.12 -5.12 23.44
C PRO A 101 7.33 -5.86 24.03
N ILE A 102 8.28 -6.34 23.22
CA ILE A 102 9.53 -6.96 23.70
C ILE A 102 10.40 -5.91 24.41
N VAL A 103 10.59 -4.75 23.78
CA VAL A 103 11.35 -3.64 24.38
C VAL A 103 10.66 -3.17 25.65
N PHE A 104 9.33 -3.03 25.64
CA PHE A 104 8.57 -2.70 26.84
C PHE A 104 8.75 -3.73 27.96
N GLY A 105 8.72 -5.03 27.64
CA GLY A 105 8.99 -6.10 28.59
C GLY A 105 10.40 -6.03 29.18
N ALA A 106 11.40 -5.72 28.36
CA ALA A 106 12.79 -5.55 28.81
C ALA A 106 12.96 -4.35 29.76
N LEU A 107 12.29 -3.22 29.46
CA LEU A 107 12.28 -2.06 30.34
C LEU A 107 11.66 -2.41 31.70
N LYS A 108 10.50 -3.07 31.71
CA LYS A 108 9.83 -3.47 32.95
C LYS A 108 10.57 -4.53 33.74
N PHE A 109 11.36 -5.37 33.07
CA PHE A 109 12.23 -6.33 33.74
C PHE A 109 13.34 -5.61 34.52
N SER A 110 13.91 -4.55 33.95
CA SER A 110 14.93 -3.74 34.63
C SER A 110 14.37 -2.98 35.85
N GLU A 111 13.07 -2.68 35.86
CA GLU A 111 12.36 -2.07 36.99
C GLU A 111 11.95 -3.11 38.06
N GLY A 112 12.25 -4.40 37.88
CA GLY A 112 11.86 -5.48 38.78
C GLY A 112 10.40 -5.91 38.68
N GLN A 113 9.64 -5.40 37.69
CA GLN A 113 8.23 -5.72 37.49
C GLN A 113 8.06 -6.98 36.61
N LEU A 114 8.25 -8.15 37.21
CA LEU A 114 8.24 -9.43 36.49
C LEU A 114 6.91 -9.70 35.76
N ASP A 115 5.77 -9.39 36.36
CA ASP A 115 4.45 -9.62 35.76
C ASP A 115 4.28 -8.90 34.42
N MET A 116 4.67 -7.61 34.38
CA MET A 116 4.62 -6.79 33.16
C MET A 116 5.67 -7.22 32.14
N SER A 117 6.80 -7.76 32.61
CA SER A 117 7.87 -8.27 31.76
C SER A 117 7.42 -9.50 30.98
N TYR A 118 6.81 -10.46 31.67
CA TYR A 118 6.27 -11.67 31.04
C TYR A 118 5.17 -11.33 30.04
N LEU A 119 4.31 -10.35 30.35
CA LEU A 119 3.28 -9.90 29.43
C LEU A 119 3.89 -9.26 28.17
N GLY A 120 4.89 -8.38 28.33
CA GLY A 120 5.59 -7.74 27.22
C GLY A 120 6.29 -8.75 26.30
N PHE A 121 7.16 -9.60 26.87
CA PHE A 121 7.85 -10.63 26.09
C PHE A 121 6.86 -11.63 25.47
N GLY A 122 5.92 -12.13 26.26
CA GLY A 122 4.94 -13.11 25.82
C GLY A 122 4.08 -12.61 24.67
N SER A 123 3.57 -11.39 24.76
CA SER A 123 2.76 -10.78 23.69
C SER A 123 3.59 -10.52 22.43
N GLY A 124 4.84 -10.06 22.55
CA GLY A 124 5.72 -9.85 21.41
C GLY A 124 6.11 -11.13 20.70
N PHE A 125 6.52 -12.16 21.44
CA PHE A 125 6.81 -13.47 20.85
C PHE A 125 5.57 -14.12 20.25
N LEU A 126 4.41 -14.02 20.91
CA LEU A 126 3.14 -14.52 20.37
C LEU A 126 2.80 -13.81 19.05
N TRP A 127 2.94 -12.49 18.99
CA TRP A 127 2.68 -11.71 17.77
C TRP A 127 3.63 -12.09 16.62
N ALA A 128 4.93 -12.20 16.91
CA ALA A 128 5.92 -12.65 15.93
C ALA A 128 5.62 -14.06 15.43
N PHE A 129 5.28 -14.97 16.34
CA PHE A 129 4.94 -16.35 16.00
C PHE A 129 3.68 -16.44 15.13
N LEU A 130 2.62 -15.69 15.47
CA LEU A 130 1.40 -15.62 14.66
C LEU A 130 1.68 -15.00 13.28
N THR A 131 2.51 -13.97 13.20
CA THR A 131 2.92 -13.35 11.94
C THR A 131 3.65 -14.38 11.06
N PHE A 132 4.56 -15.17 11.65
CA PHE A 132 5.26 -16.25 10.96
C PHE A 132 4.31 -17.35 10.47
N LEU A 133 3.36 -17.80 11.30
CA LEU A 133 2.35 -18.77 10.91
C LEU A 133 1.44 -18.25 9.79
N LEU A 134 1.03 -16.99 9.86
CA LEU A 134 0.24 -16.33 8.83
C LEU A 134 1.00 -16.24 7.51
N GLN A 135 2.28 -15.89 7.54
CA GLN A 135 3.14 -15.84 6.36
C GLN A 135 3.32 -17.22 5.72
N LYS A 136 3.56 -18.25 6.54
CA LYS A 136 3.84 -19.61 6.06
C LYS A 136 2.59 -20.33 5.55
N THR A 137 1.45 -20.14 6.21
CA THR A 137 0.23 -20.92 5.91
C THR A 137 -0.79 -20.17 5.07
N GLY A 138 -0.76 -18.82 5.06
CA GLY A 138 -1.78 -18.00 4.41
C GLY A 138 -3.20 -18.17 4.97
N LYS A 139 -3.37 -18.87 6.10
CA LYS A 139 -4.70 -19.16 6.65
C LYS A 139 -5.32 -17.91 7.25
N VAL A 140 -6.53 -17.59 6.78
CA VAL A 140 -7.31 -16.43 7.25
C VAL A 140 -7.66 -16.52 8.74
N ALA A 141 -7.69 -17.72 9.33
CA ALA A 141 -7.91 -17.90 10.77
C ALA A 141 -6.87 -17.17 11.64
N PHE A 142 -5.57 -17.23 11.28
CA PHE A 142 -4.53 -16.53 12.02
C PHE A 142 -4.66 -15.00 11.88
N LEU A 143 -5.10 -14.53 10.70
CA LEU A 143 -5.37 -13.12 10.47
C LEU A 143 -6.50 -12.62 11.39
N PHE A 144 -7.61 -13.35 11.49
CA PHE A 144 -8.70 -13.00 12.40
C PHE A 144 -8.28 -13.05 13.87
N PHE A 145 -7.45 -14.02 14.25
CA PHE A 145 -6.91 -14.10 15.60
C PHE A 145 -6.01 -12.90 15.95
N MET A 146 -5.17 -12.45 15.01
CA MET A 146 -4.36 -11.24 15.20
C MET A 146 -5.22 -9.98 15.28
N ILE A 147 -6.27 -9.85 14.45
CA ILE A 147 -7.23 -8.74 14.56
C ILE A 147 -7.90 -8.75 15.94
N PHE A 148 -8.33 -9.92 16.40
CA PHE A 148 -8.93 -10.07 17.72
C PHE A 148 -7.97 -9.58 18.82
N LEU A 149 -6.69 -9.99 18.78
CA LEU A 149 -5.68 -9.53 19.75
C LEU A 149 -5.54 -8.00 19.74
N VAL A 150 -5.45 -7.36 18.58
CA VAL A 150 -5.34 -5.89 18.48
C VAL A 150 -6.57 -5.21 19.08
N VAL A 151 -7.76 -5.70 18.76
CA VAL A 151 -9.02 -5.16 19.29
C VAL A 151 -9.12 -5.36 20.81
N SER A 152 -8.74 -6.53 21.32
CA SER A 152 -8.69 -6.80 22.77
C SER A 152 -7.74 -5.86 23.49
N VAL A 153 -6.55 -5.59 22.93
CA VAL A 153 -5.60 -4.62 23.48
C VAL A 153 -6.19 -3.21 23.46
N PHE A 154 -6.83 -2.80 22.36
CA PHE A 154 -7.47 -1.49 22.25
C PHE A 154 -8.53 -1.28 23.34
N PHE A 155 -9.42 -2.25 23.55
CA PHE A 155 -10.44 -2.15 24.59
C PHE A 155 -9.85 -2.23 26.00
N GLY A 156 -8.86 -3.12 26.23
CA GLY A 156 -8.21 -3.24 27.53
C GLY A 156 -7.49 -1.96 27.97
N PHE A 157 -6.66 -1.41 27.09
CA PHE A 157 -5.97 -0.15 27.37
C PHE A 157 -6.91 1.06 27.32
N GLY A 158 -7.87 1.08 26.39
CA GLY A 158 -8.87 2.14 26.30
C GLY A 158 -9.73 2.24 27.55
N TYR A 159 -10.18 1.10 28.09
CA TYR A 159 -10.90 1.06 29.37
C TYR A 159 -10.03 1.57 30.52
N ARG A 160 -8.77 1.15 30.59
CA ARG A 160 -7.84 1.61 31.63
C ARG A 160 -7.58 3.12 31.54
N LEU A 161 -7.46 3.68 30.34
CA LEU A 161 -7.27 5.12 30.11
C LEU A 161 -8.51 5.93 30.54
N ILE A 162 -9.72 5.43 30.25
CA ILE A 162 -10.96 6.10 30.67
C ILE A 162 -11.07 6.19 32.20
N LEU A 163 -10.55 5.19 32.92
CA LEU A 163 -10.56 5.16 34.39
C LEU A 163 -9.45 6.01 35.04
N GLN A 164 -8.48 6.51 34.27
CA GLN A 164 -7.43 7.36 34.84
C GLN A 164 -7.91 8.80 34.97
N GLU A 165 -7.66 9.40 36.15
CA GLU A 165 -8.05 10.78 36.45
C GLU A 165 -7.26 11.82 35.64
N ILE A 166 -6.06 11.46 35.14
CA ILE A 166 -5.19 12.33 34.35
C ILE A 166 -5.18 11.83 32.90
N PHE A 167 -5.92 12.53 32.04
CA PHE A 167 -5.97 12.24 30.61
C PHE A 167 -4.81 12.91 29.86
N LEU A 168 -3.78 12.16 29.50
CA LEU A 168 -2.72 12.65 28.61
C LEU A 168 -3.11 12.39 27.15
N ALA A 169 -3.27 13.46 26.36
CA ALA A 169 -3.64 13.37 24.95
C ALA A 169 -2.68 12.47 24.13
N PHE A 170 -1.40 12.39 24.54
CA PHE A 170 -0.41 11.52 23.92
C PHE A 170 -0.73 10.04 24.08
N ASP A 171 -1.28 9.59 25.22
CA ASP A 171 -1.60 8.18 25.43
C ASP A 171 -2.74 7.73 24.53
N VAL A 172 -3.74 8.60 24.31
CA VAL A 172 -4.82 8.38 23.36
C VAL A 172 -4.29 8.31 21.93
N LEU A 173 -3.39 9.22 21.55
CA LEU A 173 -2.78 9.20 20.23
C LEU A 173 -2.01 7.90 19.98
N ILE A 174 -1.20 7.47 20.96
CA ILE A 174 -0.44 6.21 20.89
C ILE A 174 -1.39 5.03 20.77
N LEU A 175 -2.49 4.99 21.54
CA LEU A 175 -3.48 3.93 21.45
C LEU A 175 -4.14 3.88 20.06
N ILE A 176 -4.55 5.04 19.53
CA ILE A 176 -5.21 5.13 18.22
C ILE A 176 -4.25 4.70 17.12
N VAL A 177 -3.03 5.27 17.06
CA VAL A 177 -2.05 4.95 16.02
C VAL A 177 -1.59 3.50 16.14
N GLY A 178 -1.29 3.05 17.37
CA GLY A 178 -0.86 1.69 17.67
C GLY A 178 -1.92 0.63 17.36
N THR A 179 -3.19 1.01 17.26
CA THR A 179 -4.30 0.12 16.88
C THR A 179 -4.59 0.19 15.39
N LEU A 180 -4.74 1.39 14.84
CA LEU A 180 -5.12 1.60 13.44
C LEU A 180 -4.06 1.08 12.48
N LEU A 181 -2.77 1.26 12.80
CA LEU A 181 -1.68 0.86 11.93
C LEU A 181 -1.63 -0.68 11.71
N PRO A 182 -1.58 -1.53 12.77
CA PRO A 182 -1.66 -2.98 12.57
C PRO A 182 -2.98 -3.42 11.91
N LEU A 183 -4.12 -2.81 12.27
CA LEU A 183 -5.40 -3.15 11.65
C LEU A 183 -5.36 -2.87 10.14
N TYR A 184 -4.86 -1.71 9.73
CA TYR A 184 -4.70 -1.36 8.32
C TYR A 184 -3.91 -2.43 7.56
N PHE A 185 -2.76 -2.85 8.11
CA PHE A 185 -1.93 -3.87 7.48
C PHE A 185 -2.60 -5.24 7.41
N LEU A 186 -3.30 -5.67 8.47
CA LEU A 186 -4.01 -6.94 8.50
C LEU A 186 -5.19 -6.94 7.50
N PHE A 187 -5.98 -5.87 7.45
CA PHE A 187 -7.06 -5.75 6.47
C PHE A 187 -6.54 -5.67 5.04
N TYR A 188 -5.43 -4.97 4.83
CA TYR A 188 -4.83 -4.90 3.50
C TYR A 188 -4.31 -6.27 3.07
N LEU A 189 -3.66 -7.02 3.97
CA LEU A 189 -3.21 -8.38 3.71
C LEU A 189 -4.39 -9.30 3.35
N LYS A 190 -5.52 -9.19 4.05
CA LYS A 190 -6.76 -9.92 3.71
C LYS A 190 -7.23 -9.60 2.29
N LYS A 191 -7.24 -8.32 1.91
CA LYS A 191 -7.61 -7.89 0.55
C LYS A 191 -6.67 -8.50 -0.50
N LEU A 192 -5.36 -8.53 -0.22
CA LEU A 192 -4.35 -9.07 -1.13
C LEU A 192 -4.40 -10.60 -1.26
N GLN A 193 -4.85 -11.32 -0.23
CA GLN A 193 -5.04 -12.78 -0.26
C GLN A 193 -6.37 -13.20 -0.90
N SER A 194 -7.37 -12.33 -0.93
CA SER A 194 -8.71 -12.63 -1.46
C SER A 194 -8.84 -12.47 -2.98
N LYS A 195 -7.86 -11.86 -3.66
CA LYS A 195 -7.85 -11.72 -5.12
C LYS A 195 -6.82 -12.69 -5.71
N PRO A 196 -7.24 -13.75 -6.41
CA PRO A 196 -6.38 -14.46 -7.35
C PRO A 196 -6.10 -13.60 -8.58
#